data_AF-A0A090RQQ4-F1
#
_entry.id   AF-A0A090RQQ4-F1
#
_cell.length_a   1.000
_cell.length_b   1.000
_cell.length_c   1.000
_cell.angle_alpha   90.00
_cell.angle_beta   90.00
_cell.angle_gamma   90.00
#
_symmetry.space_group_name_H-M   'P 1'
#
loop_
_entity.id
_entity.type
_entity.pdbx_description
1 polymer ?
#
loop_
_entity_poly.entity_id
_entity_poly.type
_entity_poly.pdbx_seq_one_letter_code
_entity_poly.pdbx_strand_id
1 'polypeptide(L)'
;MSVITKKLISQPAFNLFKKVLPPLSATEREAMEAGGVWWDGELFSGNPDFNTLHNYPKPTLTAEEQHFIDNQLETLLSMLDDHKIVKEDRDLSPEVWEYLKKERFFSLIISKEYGGRAFSALANSTIVSKIATRSMSAAITVMVPNSLGPGELLSHYGTQEQKDYWLPRLANGTDTPCFALTGPEAGSDAGGIPDTGVVCYDEYQGEEVLGIRLNWNKRYITLAPIATVMGLAFKMLDPEGLLGDKKNVGITCALIPTDHPGVVIGERHDPLHLAFMNGTIQGKDVFIPMDWLIGGADYAGKGWRMLVECLSAGRGISLPALGTAIGHLTARTTALTPMFASSLVCRLVSSKV
;
A
#
# COMPACT_ATOMS: atom_id res chain seq x y z
N MET A 1 37.02 16.48 0.54
CA MET A 1 38.13 15.48 0.56
C MET A 1 39.33 16.04 -0.20
N SER A 2 40.54 15.89 0.34
CA SER A 2 41.78 16.22 -0.38
C SER A 2 41.89 15.39 -1.67
N VAL A 3 42.35 16.02 -2.77
CA VAL A 3 42.58 15.36 -4.07
C VAL A 3 43.49 14.13 -3.92
N ILE A 4 44.40 14.17 -2.95
CA ILE A 4 45.36 13.10 -2.64
C ILE A 4 44.64 11.87 -2.06
N THR A 5 43.75 12.07 -1.08
CA THR A 5 42.95 11.01 -0.46
C THR A 5 42.05 10.32 -1.49
N LYS A 6 41.41 11.10 -2.38
CA LYS A 6 40.54 10.57 -3.42
C LYS A 6 41.30 9.67 -4.41
N LYS A 7 42.47 10.11 -4.88
CA LYS A 7 43.29 9.36 -5.85
C LYS A 7 44.00 8.13 -5.25
N LEU A 8 44.55 8.25 -4.05
CA LEU A 8 45.43 7.22 -3.49
C LEU A 8 44.71 6.20 -2.61
N ILE A 9 43.56 6.55 -2.03
CA ILE A 9 42.86 5.69 -1.06
C ILE A 9 41.46 5.34 -1.58
N SER A 10 40.61 6.33 -1.83
CA SER A 10 39.20 6.08 -2.15
C SER A 10 39.01 5.36 -3.47
N GLN A 11 39.74 5.75 -4.52
CA GLN A 11 39.55 5.20 -5.86
C GLN A 11 40.07 3.76 -6.02
N PRO A 12 41.26 3.39 -5.48
CA PRO A 12 41.69 2.00 -5.42
C PRO A 12 40.77 1.11 -4.58
N ALA A 13 40.32 1.60 -3.42
CA ALA A 13 39.38 0.87 -2.57
C ALA A 13 38.03 0.63 -3.27
N PHE A 14 37.47 1.66 -3.92
CA PHE A 14 36.24 1.54 -4.69
C PHE A 14 36.36 0.52 -5.84
N ASN A 15 37.48 0.52 -6.56
CA ASN A 15 37.74 -0.44 -7.63
C ASN A 15 37.87 -1.89 -7.11
N LEU A 16 38.40 -2.08 -5.91
CA LEU A 16 38.43 -3.38 -5.25
C LEU A 16 37.02 -3.82 -4.84
N PHE A 17 36.25 -2.95 -4.18
CA PHE A 17 34.87 -3.22 -3.79
C PHE A 17 33.99 -3.59 -4.99
N LYS A 18 34.13 -2.89 -6.11
CA LYS A 18 33.37 -3.17 -7.35
C LYS A 18 33.64 -4.57 -7.92
N LYS A 19 34.81 -5.17 -7.64
CA LYS A 19 35.14 -6.54 -8.06
C LYS A 19 34.59 -7.63 -7.13
N VAL A 20 34.30 -7.29 -5.88
CA VAL A 20 33.86 -8.24 -4.84
C VAL A 20 32.34 -8.25 -4.69
N LEU A 21 31.67 -7.16 -5.08
CA LEU A 21 30.21 -7.08 -5.02
C LEU A 21 29.57 -8.08 -6.00
N PRO A 22 28.63 -8.91 -5.55
CA PRO A 22 27.89 -9.80 -6.42
C PRO A 22 27.09 -9.00 -7.47
N PRO A 23 26.84 -9.57 -8.66
CA PRO A 23 26.00 -8.93 -9.65
C PRO A 23 24.57 -8.80 -9.13
N LEU A 24 23.97 -7.62 -9.30
CA LEU A 24 22.57 -7.36 -8.96
C LEU A 24 21.65 -8.28 -9.77
N SER A 25 20.72 -8.94 -9.09
CA SER A 25 19.62 -9.68 -9.73
C SER A 25 18.75 -8.75 -10.58
N ALA A 26 18.00 -9.33 -11.53
CA ALA A 26 17.09 -8.55 -12.38
C ALA A 26 16.05 -7.78 -11.54
N THR A 27 15.52 -8.41 -10.50
CA THR A 27 14.59 -7.81 -9.55
C THR A 27 15.22 -6.69 -8.72
N GLU A 28 16.46 -6.83 -8.27
CA GLU A 28 17.16 -5.75 -7.55
C GLU A 28 17.45 -4.57 -8.48
N ARG A 29 17.82 -4.84 -9.74
CA ARG A 29 18.06 -3.79 -10.73
C ARG A 29 16.78 -3.03 -11.05
N GLU A 30 15.69 -3.74 -11.32
CA GLU A 30 14.38 -3.12 -11.54
C GLU A 30 13.93 -2.33 -10.32
N ALA A 31 14.17 -2.81 -9.10
CA ALA A 31 13.85 -2.06 -7.89
C ALA A 31 14.68 -0.78 -7.74
N MET A 32 15.95 -0.79 -8.17
CA MET A 32 16.80 0.40 -8.17
C MET A 32 16.43 1.41 -9.27
N GLU A 33 15.99 0.91 -10.43
CA GLU A 33 15.52 1.75 -11.55
C GLU A 33 14.08 2.26 -11.35
N ALA A 34 13.29 1.55 -10.53
CA ALA A 34 11.96 1.92 -10.08
C ALA A 34 12.03 3.03 -9.03
N GLY A 35 12.14 4.27 -9.49
CA GLY A 35 12.11 5.45 -8.62
C GLY A 35 12.98 6.61 -9.13
N GLY A 36 12.90 7.74 -8.44
CA GLY A 36 13.78 8.89 -8.68
C GLY A 36 14.85 8.98 -7.60
N VAL A 37 16.05 9.42 -7.99
CA VAL A 37 17.07 9.85 -7.03
C VAL A 37 16.78 11.31 -6.69
N TRP A 38 16.50 11.61 -5.42
CA TRP A 38 16.27 12.98 -4.96
C TRP A 38 17.54 13.53 -4.26
N TRP A 39 17.38 14.45 -3.31
CA TRP A 39 18.48 15.09 -2.59
C TRP A 39 19.34 14.11 -1.78
N ASP A 40 18.76 13.00 -1.34
CA ASP A 40 19.47 11.91 -0.67
C ASP A 40 20.57 11.30 -1.55
N GLY A 41 20.41 11.28 -2.87
CA GLY A 41 21.47 10.88 -3.79
C GLY A 41 22.71 11.76 -3.70
N GLU A 42 22.53 13.07 -3.52
CA GLU A 42 23.65 14.00 -3.33
C GLU A 42 24.34 13.78 -1.98
N LEU A 43 23.56 13.48 -0.93
CA LEU A 43 24.08 13.10 0.37
C LEU A 43 24.98 11.87 0.28
N PHE A 44 24.50 10.80 -0.38
CA PHE A 44 25.29 9.58 -0.59
C PHE A 44 26.46 9.75 -1.57
N SER A 45 26.41 10.75 -2.46
CA SER A 45 27.54 11.11 -3.32
C SER A 45 28.71 11.75 -2.56
N GLY A 46 28.48 12.18 -1.32
CA GLY A 46 29.46 12.87 -0.47
C GLY A 46 29.66 14.36 -0.82
N ASN A 47 28.77 14.95 -1.62
CA ASN A 47 28.77 16.37 -1.96
C ASN A 47 27.33 16.95 -2.02
N PRO A 48 26.58 16.95 -0.90
CA PRO A 48 25.22 17.46 -0.86
C PRO A 48 25.14 18.99 -1.03
N ASP A 49 24.24 19.47 -1.87
CA ASP A 49 23.84 20.88 -1.88
C ASP A 49 22.71 21.11 -0.87
N PHE A 50 23.06 21.58 0.33
CA PHE A 50 22.08 21.88 1.37
C PHE A 50 21.14 23.04 1.00
N ASN A 51 21.49 23.89 0.02
CA ASN A 51 20.57 24.94 -0.43
C ASN A 51 19.35 24.32 -1.12
N THR A 52 19.53 23.24 -1.90
CA THR A 52 18.43 22.50 -2.52
C THR A 52 17.45 21.99 -1.45
N LEU A 53 17.96 21.42 -0.36
CA LEU A 53 17.12 20.93 0.73
C LEU A 53 16.43 22.07 1.50
N HIS A 54 17.17 23.11 1.89
CA HIS A 54 16.62 24.21 2.70
C HIS A 54 15.63 25.09 1.93
N ASN A 55 15.81 25.22 0.61
CA ASN A 55 14.92 25.99 -0.25
C ASN A 55 13.76 25.16 -0.81
N TYR A 56 13.67 23.87 -0.48
CA TYR A 56 12.54 23.06 -0.91
C TYR A 56 11.25 23.62 -0.31
N PRO A 57 10.22 23.91 -1.13
CA PRO A 57 9.02 24.56 -0.65
C PRO A 57 8.34 23.69 0.40
N LYS A 58 7.92 24.31 1.50
CA LYS A 58 7.10 23.63 2.50
C LYS A 58 5.79 23.22 1.82
N PRO A 59 5.40 21.94 1.90
CA PRO A 59 4.13 21.52 1.35
C PRO A 59 3.00 22.19 2.12
N THR A 60 1.97 22.65 1.41
CA THR A 60 0.79 23.30 1.98
C THR A 60 -0.46 22.61 1.48
N LEU A 61 -1.48 22.56 2.33
CA LEU A 61 -2.81 22.09 1.92
C LEU A 61 -3.47 23.14 1.04
N THR A 62 -4.13 22.67 -0.03
CA THR A 62 -5.06 23.48 -0.79
C THR A 62 -6.29 23.82 0.04
N ALA A 63 -7.06 24.83 -0.38
CA ALA A 63 -8.29 25.22 0.32
C ALA A 63 -9.32 24.07 0.36
N GLU A 64 -9.38 23.24 -0.69
CA GLU A 64 -10.27 22.08 -0.74
C GLU A 64 -9.87 20.98 0.23
N GLU A 65 -8.57 20.65 0.28
CA GLU A 65 -8.06 19.66 1.23
C GLU A 65 -8.24 20.11 2.68
N GLN A 66 -7.95 21.39 2.96
CA GLN A 66 -8.16 21.97 4.29
C GLN A 66 -9.64 21.94 4.66
N HIS A 67 -10.53 22.32 3.74
CA HIS A 67 -11.98 22.22 3.95
C HIS A 67 -12.42 20.78 4.26
N PHE A 68 -11.90 19.79 3.54
CA PHE A 68 -12.20 18.38 3.80
C PHE A 68 -11.75 17.94 5.21
N ILE A 69 -10.55 18.37 5.60
CA ILE A 69 -9.97 18.07 6.92
C ILE A 69 -10.76 18.73 8.05
N ASP A 70 -11.30 19.93 7.83
CA ASP A 70 -12.03 20.68 8.85
C ASP A 70 -13.51 20.28 8.97
N ASN A 71 -14.05 19.53 8.00
CA ASN A 71 -15.47 19.17 7.95
C ASN A 71 -15.68 17.65 7.91
N GLN A 72 -15.43 17.01 6.77
CA GLN A 72 -15.68 15.58 6.56
C GLN A 72 -14.85 14.72 7.52
N LEU A 73 -13.58 15.08 7.69
CA LEU A 73 -12.68 14.35 8.59
C LEU A 73 -13.16 14.50 10.04
N GLU A 74 -13.45 15.71 10.51
CA GLU A 74 -13.94 15.94 11.88
C GLU A 74 -15.26 15.20 12.16
N THR A 75 -16.15 15.15 11.16
CA THR A 75 -17.38 14.36 11.25
C THR A 75 -17.06 12.88 11.42
N LEU A 76 -16.16 12.31 10.61
CA LEU A 76 -15.70 10.92 10.77
C LEU A 76 -15.13 10.70 12.19
N LEU A 77 -14.25 11.58 12.68
CA LEU A 77 -13.66 11.44 14.02
C LEU A 77 -14.70 11.45 15.13
N SER A 78 -15.82 12.16 14.95
CA SER A 78 -16.93 12.18 15.91
C SER A 78 -17.76 10.89 15.90
N MET A 79 -17.74 10.12 14.81
CA MET A 79 -18.42 8.84 14.66
C MET A 79 -17.60 7.66 15.21
N LEU A 80 -16.29 7.84 15.40
CA LEU A 80 -15.39 6.76 15.82
C LEU A 80 -15.37 6.60 17.34
N ASP A 81 -15.85 5.44 17.80
CA ASP A 81 -15.64 4.93 19.15
C ASP A 81 -14.73 3.69 19.09
N ASP A 82 -13.44 3.86 19.40
CA ASP A 82 -12.47 2.78 19.27
C ASP A 82 -12.71 1.63 20.27
N HIS A 83 -13.26 1.91 21.46
CA HIS A 83 -13.61 0.85 22.39
C HIS A 83 -14.68 -0.05 21.79
N LYS A 84 -15.76 0.56 21.29
CA LYS A 84 -16.83 -0.18 20.64
C LYS A 84 -16.35 -0.96 19.42
N ILE A 85 -15.57 -0.32 18.54
CA ILE A 85 -14.98 -0.94 17.34
C ILE A 85 -14.12 -2.15 17.71
N VAL A 86 -13.23 -2.01 18.70
CA VAL A 86 -12.20 -3.01 19.02
C VAL A 86 -12.67 -4.09 19.98
N LYS A 87 -13.48 -3.76 20.98
CA LYS A 87 -13.86 -4.68 22.07
C LYS A 87 -15.23 -5.32 21.89
N GLU A 88 -16.17 -4.63 21.24
CA GLU A 88 -17.55 -5.08 21.13
C GLU A 88 -17.84 -5.59 19.71
N ASP A 89 -17.81 -4.68 18.73
CA ASP A 89 -18.32 -4.93 17.39
C ASP A 89 -17.32 -5.72 16.54
N ARG A 90 -16.02 -5.60 16.86
CA ARG A 90 -14.92 -6.17 16.07
C ARG A 90 -14.96 -5.73 14.61
N ASP A 91 -15.50 -4.55 14.33
CA ASP A 91 -15.64 -3.93 13.01
C ASP A 91 -15.92 -2.43 13.19
N LEU A 92 -15.84 -1.66 12.10
CA LEU A 92 -16.47 -0.34 12.04
C LEU A 92 -17.99 -0.50 11.97
N SER A 93 -18.73 0.46 12.53
CA SER A 93 -20.19 0.43 12.44
C SER A 93 -20.65 0.59 10.97
N PRO A 94 -21.85 0.08 10.61
CA PRO A 94 -22.40 0.28 9.27
C PRO A 94 -22.45 1.76 8.85
N GLU A 95 -22.77 2.66 9.78
CA GLU A 95 -22.82 4.10 9.52
C GLU A 95 -21.44 4.67 9.19
N VAL A 96 -20.39 4.20 9.89
CA VAL A 96 -19.01 4.59 9.59
C VAL A 96 -18.60 4.08 8.21
N TRP A 97 -18.90 2.81 7.89
CA TRP A 97 -18.62 2.26 6.56
C TRP A 97 -19.30 3.04 5.43
N GLU A 98 -20.60 3.34 5.57
CA GLU A 98 -21.34 4.13 4.60
C GLU A 98 -20.81 5.56 4.48
N TYR A 99 -20.44 6.19 5.60
CA TYR A 99 -19.84 7.52 5.59
C TYR A 99 -18.49 7.55 4.85
N LEU A 100 -17.61 6.58 5.12
CA LEU A 100 -16.32 6.46 4.45
C LEU A 100 -16.46 6.34 2.93
N LYS A 101 -17.41 5.50 2.46
CA LYS A 101 -17.72 5.34 1.03
C LYS A 101 -18.28 6.63 0.44
N LYS A 102 -19.33 7.18 1.06
CA LYS A 102 -20.05 8.36 0.59
C LYS A 102 -19.13 9.57 0.44
N GLU A 103 -18.29 9.83 1.44
CA GLU A 103 -17.39 10.99 1.47
C GLU A 103 -16.04 10.72 0.78
N ARG A 104 -15.87 9.56 0.15
CA ARG A 104 -14.72 9.20 -0.71
C ARG A 104 -13.41 9.06 0.06
N PHE A 105 -13.47 8.55 1.28
CA PHE A 105 -12.27 8.28 2.09
C PHE A 105 -11.40 7.17 1.49
N PHE A 106 -11.93 6.26 0.68
CA PHE A 106 -11.14 5.20 0.02
C PHE A 106 -10.50 5.62 -1.30
N SER A 107 -10.66 6.88 -1.71
CA SER A 107 -10.23 7.36 -3.03
C SER A 107 -9.72 8.80 -2.97
N LEU A 108 -8.94 9.09 -1.93
CA LEU A 108 -8.26 10.37 -1.74
C LEU A 108 -7.29 10.65 -2.90
N ILE A 109 -6.59 9.62 -3.40
CA ILE A 109 -5.54 9.78 -4.42
C ILE A 109 -6.03 9.57 -5.87
N ILE A 110 -7.21 8.95 -6.06
CA ILE A 110 -7.79 8.75 -7.39
C ILE A 110 -8.12 10.12 -8.01
N SER A 111 -7.86 10.28 -9.31
CA SER A 111 -8.10 11.55 -10.01
C SER A 111 -9.59 11.90 -10.04
N LYS A 112 -9.88 13.22 -10.12
CA LYS A 112 -11.25 13.74 -10.11
C LYS A 112 -12.07 13.31 -11.34
N GLU A 113 -11.42 13.03 -12.47
CA GLU A 113 -12.10 12.56 -13.69
C GLU A 113 -12.80 11.21 -13.47
N TYR A 114 -12.28 10.37 -12.58
CA TYR A 114 -12.89 9.11 -12.15
C TYR A 114 -13.68 9.25 -10.83
N GLY A 115 -13.96 10.47 -10.38
CA GLY A 115 -14.76 10.73 -9.17
C GLY A 115 -14.00 10.59 -7.85
N GLY A 116 -12.67 10.49 -7.89
CA GLY A 116 -11.81 10.58 -6.70
C GLY A 116 -11.58 12.02 -6.22
N ARG A 117 -10.72 12.20 -5.23
CA ARG A 117 -10.43 13.53 -4.65
C ARG A 117 -9.18 14.20 -5.23
N ALA A 118 -8.24 13.45 -5.80
CA ALA A 118 -6.93 13.92 -6.25
C ALA A 118 -6.14 14.72 -5.18
N PHE A 119 -6.24 14.30 -3.92
CA PHE A 119 -5.56 14.92 -2.80
C PHE A 119 -4.06 14.60 -2.81
N SER A 120 -3.29 15.58 -2.36
CA SER A 120 -1.85 15.50 -2.22
C SER A 120 -1.41 14.47 -1.17
N ALA A 121 -0.14 14.07 -1.26
CA ALA A 121 0.52 13.26 -0.24
C ALA A 121 0.41 13.87 1.17
N LEU A 122 0.48 15.21 1.28
CA LEU A 122 0.34 15.91 2.56
C LEU A 122 -1.08 15.76 3.13
N ALA A 123 -2.11 15.94 2.30
CA ALA A 123 -3.49 15.76 2.72
C ALA A 123 -3.77 14.32 3.14
N ASN A 124 -3.35 13.33 2.34
CA ASN A 124 -3.48 11.91 2.70
C ASN A 124 -2.80 11.59 4.04
N SER A 125 -1.53 12.00 4.20
CA SER A 125 -0.78 11.83 5.45
C SER A 125 -1.48 12.47 6.65
N THR A 126 -2.00 13.69 6.48
CA THR A 126 -2.70 14.43 7.55
C THR A 126 -4.01 13.75 7.93
N ILE A 127 -4.80 13.32 6.95
CA ILE A 127 -6.07 12.63 7.16
C ILE A 127 -5.85 11.32 7.92
N VAL A 128 -4.97 10.46 7.42
CA VAL A 128 -4.66 9.17 8.06
C VAL A 128 -4.10 9.37 9.47
N SER A 129 -3.20 10.35 9.66
CA SER A 129 -2.66 10.68 10.99
C SER A 129 -3.75 11.07 11.98
N LYS A 130 -4.69 11.95 11.58
CA LYS A 130 -5.78 12.39 12.46
C LYS A 130 -6.72 11.23 12.81
N ILE A 131 -7.07 10.37 11.85
CA ILE A 131 -7.89 9.16 12.11
C ILE A 131 -7.18 8.25 13.12
N ALA A 132 -5.88 8.02 12.95
CA ALA A 132 -5.09 7.15 13.83
C ALA A 132 -5.05 7.62 15.28
N THR A 133 -5.23 8.92 15.54
CA THR A 133 -5.36 9.43 16.92
C THR A 133 -6.66 9.03 17.62
N ARG A 134 -7.67 8.61 16.84
CA ARG A 134 -8.97 8.14 17.35
C ARG A 134 -9.12 6.64 17.28
N SER A 135 -8.84 6.04 16.11
CA SER A 135 -8.92 4.59 15.92
C SER A 135 -7.89 4.12 14.91
N MET A 136 -7.01 3.21 15.35
CA MET A 136 -6.04 2.55 14.47
C MET A 136 -6.72 1.64 13.44
N SER A 137 -7.83 0.99 13.81
CA SER A 137 -8.58 0.12 12.91
C SER A 137 -9.19 0.90 11.75
N ALA A 138 -9.79 2.07 12.03
CA ALA A 138 -10.31 2.95 11.00
C ALA A 138 -9.18 3.55 10.13
N ALA A 139 -8.06 3.92 10.74
CA ALA A 139 -6.93 4.49 10.01
C ALA A 139 -6.35 3.51 8.99
N ILE A 140 -6.12 2.25 9.39
CA ILE A 140 -5.64 1.19 8.48
C ILE A 140 -6.64 0.94 7.35
N THR A 141 -7.94 0.91 7.69
CA THR A 141 -9.03 0.70 6.73
C THR A 141 -9.06 1.78 5.64
N VAL A 142 -8.85 3.05 6.00
CA VAL A 142 -8.79 4.17 5.06
C VAL A 142 -7.46 4.22 4.31
N MET A 143 -6.36 3.91 4.98
CA MET A 143 -5.00 4.06 4.45
C MET A 143 -4.69 3.09 3.30
N VAL A 144 -5.12 1.84 3.38
CA VAL A 144 -4.71 0.81 2.41
C VAL A 144 -5.20 1.12 0.98
N PRO A 145 -6.49 1.46 0.74
CA PRO A 145 -6.94 1.86 -0.60
C PRO A 145 -6.23 3.11 -1.15
N ASN A 146 -5.72 3.99 -0.29
CA ASN A 146 -5.00 5.21 -0.64
C ASN A 146 -3.47 5.08 -0.59
N SER A 147 -2.95 3.86 -0.72
CA SER A 147 -1.52 3.60 -0.80
C SER A 147 -1.23 2.52 -1.84
N LEU A 148 -0.85 1.31 -1.41
CA LEU A 148 -0.75 0.17 -2.30
C LEU A 148 -2.12 -0.48 -2.45
N GLY A 149 -2.81 -0.15 -3.53
CA GLY A 149 -4.06 -0.79 -3.90
C GLY A 149 -4.30 -0.77 -5.42
N PRO A 150 -5.29 -1.54 -5.90
CA PRO A 150 -5.77 -1.50 -7.28
C PRO A 150 -5.94 -0.10 -7.85
N GLY A 151 -6.44 0.87 -7.07
CA GLY A 151 -6.62 2.25 -7.53
C GLY A 151 -5.32 2.90 -8.04
N GLU A 152 -4.26 2.87 -7.23
CA GLU A 152 -2.96 3.44 -7.60
C GLU A 152 -2.33 2.72 -8.80
N LEU A 153 -2.37 1.37 -8.79
CA LEU A 153 -1.83 0.57 -9.89
C LEU A 153 -2.55 0.84 -11.21
N LEU A 154 -3.88 0.94 -11.17
CA LEU A 154 -4.69 1.25 -12.34
C LEU A 154 -4.44 2.67 -12.84
N SER A 155 -4.29 3.65 -11.96
CA SER A 155 -3.99 5.02 -12.36
C SER A 155 -2.70 5.13 -13.17
N HIS A 156 -1.63 4.42 -12.77
CA HIS A 156 -0.34 4.48 -13.46
C HIS A 156 -0.24 3.52 -14.66
N TYR A 157 -0.72 2.28 -14.51
CA TYR A 157 -0.43 1.21 -15.47
C TYR A 157 -1.66 0.59 -16.13
N GLY A 158 -2.87 0.88 -15.63
CA GLY A 158 -4.09 0.34 -16.22
C GLY A 158 -4.30 0.79 -17.66
N THR A 159 -4.91 -0.07 -18.47
CA THR A 159 -5.41 0.35 -19.79
C THR A 159 -6.53 1.37 -19.63
N GLN A 160 -6.91 2.07 -20.70
CA GLN A 160 -7.99 3.06 -20.60
C GLN A 160 -9.31 2.40 -20.21
N GLU A 161 -9.61 1.22 -20.76
CA GLU A 161 -10.80 0.44 -20.45
C GLU A 161 -10.82 0.02 -18.98
N GLN A 162 -9.68 -0.41 -18.44
CA GLN A 162 -9.56 -0.76 -17.03
C GLN A 162 -9.76 0.46 -16.13
N LYS A 163 -9.20 1.61 -16.50
CA LYS A 163 -9.35 2.87 -15.76
C LYS A 163 -10.82 3.32 -15.74
N ASP A 164 -11.44 3.37 -16.90
CA ASP A 164 -12.84 3.81 -17.08
C ASP A 164 -13.82 2.90 -16.33
N TYR A 165 -13.55 1.59 -16.29
CA TYR A 165 -14.39 0.64 -15.58
C TYR A 165 -14.15 0.66 -14.06
N TRP A 166 -12.92 0.50 -13.61
CA TRP A 166 -12.61 0.23 -12.20
C TRP A 166 -12.49 1.50 -11.36
N LEU A 167 -11.81 2.56 -11.83
CA LEU A 167 -11.52 3.72 -10.99
C LEU A 167 -12.78 4.42 -10.46
N PRO A 168 -13.86 4.62 -11.26
CA PRO A 168 -15.11 5.18 -10.72
C PRO A 168 -15.78 4.31 -9.65
N ARG A 169 -15.70 2.99 -9.82
CA ARG A 169 -16.31 2.00 -8.90
C ARG A 169 -15.54 1.88 -7.59
N LEU A 170 -14.22 1.99 -7.66
CA LEU A 170 -13.35 2.11 -6.50
C LEU A 170 -13.56 3.45 -5.79
N ALA A 171 -13.71 4.54 -6.57
CA ALA A 171 -13.92 5.87 -6.01
C ALA A 171 -15.23 5.99 -5.23
N ASN A 172 -16.31 5.48 -5.78
CA ASN A 172 -17.62 5.60 -5.15
C ASN A 172 -17.90 4.52 -4.08
N GLY A 173 -16.99 3.55 -3.89
CA GLY A 173 -17.12 2.46 -2.92
C GLY A 173 -18.06 1.33 -3.34
N THR A 174 -18.47 1.28 -4.62
CA THR A 174 -19.17 0.12 -5.20
C THR A 174 -18.29 -1.11 -5.10
N ASP A 175 -17.01 -0.95 -5.42
CA ASP A 175 -16.02 -1.99 -5.26
C ASP A 175 -15.07 -1.68 -4.10
N THR A 176 -14.87 -2.67 -3.24
CA THR A 176 -13.93 -2.59 -2.12
C THR A 176 -12.68 -3.37 -2.50
N PRO A 177 -11.54 -2.68 -2.72
CA PRO A 177 -10.33 -3.35 -3.16
C PRO A 177 -9.54 -3.96 -2.00
N CYS A 178 -8.87 -5.08 -2.26
CA CYS A 178 -7.73 -5.54 -1.48
C CYS A 178 -6.52 -5.81 -2.37
N PHE A 179 -5.33 -5.97 -1.77
CA PHE A 179 -4.11 -6.29 -2.53
C PHE A 179 -3.37 -7.48 -1.94
N ALA A 180 -3.36 -8.57 -2.69
CA ALA A 180 -2.87 -9.89 -2.31
C ALA A 180 -1.42 -10.09 -2.78
N LEU A 181 -0.47 -9.57 -1.99
CA LEU A 181 0.97 -9.74 -2.21
C LEU A 181 1.59 -10.73 -1.22
N THR A 182 1.41 -10.49 0.07
CA THR A 182 2.03 -11.28 1.14
C THR A 182 1.42 -12.69 1.22
N GLY A 183 2.29 -13.69 1.35
CA GLY A 183 1.93 -15.09 1.54
C GLY A 183 2.47 -15.66 2.85
N PRO A 184 2.12 -16.91 3.20
CA PRO A 184 2.66 -17.60 4.38
C PRO A 184 4.18 -17.69 4.40
N GLU A 185 4.79 -17.85 3.22
CA GLU A 185 6.23 -18.10 3.05
C GLU A 185 7.02 -16.86 2.60
N ALA A 186 6.32 -15.81 2.13
CA ALA A 186 6.94 -14.63 1.54
C ALA A 186 6.28 -13.33 2.03
N GLY A 187 7.06 -12.53 2.75
CA GLY A 187 6.70 -11.20 3.25
C GLY A 187 7.70 -10.14 2.81
N SER A 188 8.79 -9.99 3.54
CA SER A 188 9.86 -9.03 3.22
C SER A 188 10.54 -9.32 1.89
N ASP A 189 10.75 -10.61 1.56
CA ASP A 189 11.16 -11.05 0.24
C ASP A 189 9.93 -11.19 -0.69
N ALA A 190 9.39 -10.05 -1.11
CA ALA A 190 8.23 -10.00 -2.00
C ALA A 190 8.54 -10.51 -3.43
N GLY A 191 9.82 -10.57 -3.82
CA GLY A 191 10.24 -11.18 -5.09
C GLY A 191 10.19 -12.71 -5.05
N GLY A 192 10.31 -13.28 -3.85
CA GLY A 192 10.33 -14.70 -3.57
C GLY A 192 8.98 -15.42 -3.60
N ILE A 193 7.86 -14.75 -3.88
CA ILE A 193 6.51 -15.34 -3.79
C ILE A 193 6.38 -16.69 -4.54
N PRO A 194 5.73 -17.72 -3.95
CA PRO A 194 5.57 -19.03 -4.58
C PRO A 194 4.34 -19.11 -5.51
N ASP A 195 3.47 -18.11 -5.49
CA ASP A 195 2.23 -18.07 -6.26
C ASP A 195 2.51 -18.05 -7.76
N THR A 196 1.77 -18.83 -8.54
CA THR A 196 2.04 -19.05 -9.98
C THR A 196 0.85 -18.70 -10.85
N GLY A 197 1.15 -18.32 -12.09
CA GLY A 197 0.20 -18.20 -13.18
C GLY A 197 0.78 -18.79 -14.44
N VAL A 198 0.11 -19.79 -15.02
CA VAL A 198 0.56 -20.45 -16.25
C VAL A 198 -0.32 -19.99 -17.40
N VAL A 199 0.30 -19.46 -18.45
CA VAL A 199 -0.41 -19.06 -19.68
C VAL A 199 -0.99 -20.30 -20.34
N CYS A 200 -2.28 -20.27 -20.64
CA CYS A 200 -2.97 -21.36 -21.32
C CYS A 200 -4.25 -20.84 -22.02
N TYR A 201 -4.79 -21.66 -22.92
CA TYR A 201 -6.15 -21.50 -23.40
C TYR A 201 -7.13 -22.17 -22.43
N ASP A 202 -8.28 -21.55 -22.22
CA ASP A 202 -9.43 -22.14 -21.53
C ASP A 202 -10.72 -21.45 -21.98
N GLU A 203 -11.86 -22.02 -21.61
CA GLU A 203 -13.16 -21.42 -21.88
C GLU A 203 -13.44 -20.27 -20.90
N TYR A 204 -13.80 -19.11 -21.45
CA TYR A 204 -14.30 -17.98 -20.68
C TYR A 204 -15.47 -17.32 -21.40
N GLN A 205 -16.60 -17.20 -20.71
CA GLN A 205 -17.85 -16.66 -21.28
C GLN A 205 -18.32 -17.41 -22.55
N GLY A 206 -18.02 -18.71 -22.65
CA GLY A 206 -18.44 -19.56 -23.77
C GLY A 206 -17.52 -19.50 -25.00
N GLU A 207 -16.38 -18.82 -24.92
CA GLU A 207 -15.37 -18.76 -25.97
C GLU A 207 -14.02 -19.27 -25.45
N GLU A 208 -13.26 -19.96 -26.30
CA GLU A 208 -11.87 -20.34 -25.99
C GLU A 208 -10.98 -19.10 -26.12
N VAL A 209 -10.39 -18.67 -25.01
CA VAL A 209 -9.55 -17.46 -24.95
C VAL A 209 -8.20 -17.76 -24.35
N LEU A 210 -7.21 -16.95 -24.73
CA LEU A 210 -5.91 -16.97 -24.08
C LEU A 210 -6.01 -16.29 -22.70
N GLY A 211 -5.54 -16.98 -21.67
CA GLY A 211 -5.58 -16.48 -20.31
C GLY A 211 -4.49 -17.10 -19.45
N ILE A 212 -4.76 -17.13 -18.14
CA ILE A 212 -3.79 -17.57 -17.14
C ILE A 212 -4.50 -18.43 -16.11
N ARG A 213 -3.97 -19.63 -15.88
CA ARG A 213 -4.39 -20.48 -14.76
C ARG A 213 -3.54 -20.17 -13.53
N LEU A 214 -4.19 -19.68 -12.48
CA LEU A 214 -3.58 -19.13 -11.28
C LEU A 214 -3.69 -20.08 -10.09
N ASN A 215 -2.64 -20.10 -9.28
CA ASN A 215 -2.58 -20.78 -7.99
C ASN A 215 -1.91 -19.86 -6.96
N TRP A 216 -2.60 -19.59 -5.84
CA TRP A 216 -2.06 -18.71 -4.80
C TRP A 216 -2.54 -19.07 -3.40
N ASN A 217 -1.76 -18.66 -2.42
CA ASN A 217 -2.13 -18.68 -1.01
C ASN A 217 -1.59 -17.42 -0.31
N LYS A 218 -2.48 -16.51 0.03
CA LYS A 218 -2.13 -15.18 0.54
C LYS A 218 -2.61 -14.99 1.96
N ARG A 219 -1.81 -14.28 2.75
CA ARG A 219 -2.01 -14.05 4.19
C ARG A 219 -1.78 -12.58 4.51
N TYR A 220 -2.51 -12.10 5.51
CA TYR A 220 -2.45 -10.73 5.99
C TYR A 220 -2.95 -9.70 4.98
N ILE A 221 -3.97 -10.09 4.20
CA ILE A 221 -4.54 -9.21 3.19
C ILE A 221 -5.60 -8.34 3.84
N THR A 222 -5.28 -7.05 4.00
CA THR A 222 -6.19 -6.04 4.52
C THR A 222 -7.36 -5.85 3.56
N LEU A 223 -8.57 -5.71 4.13
CA LEU A 223 -9.87 -5.67 3.46
C LEU A 223 -10.33 -6.97 2.79
N ALA A 224 -9.50 -8.02 2.69
CA ALA A 224 -9.90 -9.28 2.02
C ALA A 224 -11.25 -9.87 2.49
N PRO A 225 -11.60 -9.90 3.79
CA PRO A 225 -12.89 -10.43 4.26
C PRO A 225 -14.13 -9.77 3.66
N ILE A 226 -14.00 -8.54 3.15
CA ILE A 226 -15.11 -7.74 2.61
C ILE A 226 -14.82 -7.21 1.19
N ALA A 227 -13.71 -7.64 0.58
CA ALA A 227 -13.30 -7.15 -0.72
C ALA A 227 -14.21 -7.71 -1.81
N THR A 228 -14.54 -6.88 -2.80
CA THR A 228 -15.26 -7.30 -4.02
C THR A 228 -14.30 -7.50 -5.20
N VAL A 229 -13.10 -6.92 -5.10
CA VAL A 229 -12.05 -7.06 -6.11
C VAL A 229 -10.68 -7.14 -5.43
N MET A 230 -9.81 -8.02 -5.92
CA MET A 230 -8.44 -8.17 -5.44
C MET A 230 -7.43 -7.87 -6.54
N GLY A 231 -6.42 -7.06 -6.21
CA GLY A 231 -5.17 -7.09 -6.96
C GLY A 231 -4.34 -8.29 -6.51
N LEU A 232 -3.83 -9.10 -7.43
CA LEU A 232 -3.03 -10.28 -7.12
C LEU A 232 -1.65 -10.18 -7.80
N ALA A 233 -0.59 -10.37 -7.02
CA ALA A 233 0.77 -10.54 -7.54
C ALA A 233 1.17 -12.02 -7.55
N PHE A 234 1.66 -12.50 -8.68
CA PHE A 234 2.07 -13.89 -8.90
C PHE A 234 3.25 -13.98 -9.90
N LYS A 235 3.96 -15.12 -9.91
CA LYS A 235 4.98 -15.43 -10.92
C LYS A 235 4.34 -16.05 -12.14
N MET A 236 4.43 -15.33 -13.25
CA MET A 236 3.87 -15.75 -14.53
C MET A 236 4.85 -16.61 -15.33
N LEU A 237 4.34 -17.69 -15.89
CA LEU A 237 5.06 -18.70 -16.66
C LEU A 237 4.34 -18.92 -17.99
N ASP A 238 5.12 -19.03 -19.06
CA ASP A 238 4.65 -19.34 -20.41
C ASP A 238 5.44 -20.53 -20.99
N PRO A 239 5.19 -21.75 -20.50
CA PRO A 239 5.97 -22.92 -20.87
C PRO A 239 5.87 -23.27 -22.37
N GLU A 240 4.75 -22.91 -22.99
CA GLU A 240 4.40 -23.18 -24.38
C GLU A 240 4.76 -22.04 -25.35
N GLY A 241 5.13 -20.85 -24.84
CA GLY A 241 5.54 -19.72 -25.65
C GLY A 241 4.37 -19.04 -26.38
N LEU A 242 3.20 -19.00 -25.75
CA LEU A 242 1.97 -18.44 -26.32
C LEU A 242 1.95 -16.90 -26.35
N LEU A 243 2.71 -16.24 -25.47
CA LEU A 243 2.88 -14.78 -25.42
C LEU A 243 4.21 -14.31 -25.99
N GLY A 244 5.24 -15.16 -25.95
CA GLY A 244 6.55 -14.86 -26.52
C GLY A 244 7.64 -15.84 -26.12
N ASP A 245 8.90 -15.46 -26.33
CA ASP A 245 10.03 -16.38 -26.22
C ASP A 245 10.45 -16.72 -24.77
N LYS A 246 9.92 -16.00 -23.77
CA LYS A 246 10.33 -16.14 -22.37
C LYS A 246 9.40 -17.07 -21.61
N LYS A 247 9.91 -18.26 -21.24
CA LYS A 247 9.16 -19.21 -20.39
C LYS A 247 8.90 -18.72 -18.97
N ASN A 248 9.87 -18.03 -18.38
CA ASN A 248 9.69 -17.35 -17.10
C ASN A 248 9.44 -15.87 -17.40
N VAL A 249 8.17 -15.48 -17.39
CA VAL A 249 7.75 -14.12 -17.78
C VAL A 249 8.12 -13.12 -16.68
N GLY A 250 7.91 -13.51 -15.41
CA GLY A 250 8.25 -12.70 -14.24
C GLY A 250 7.04 -12.40 -13.36
N ILE A 251 7.22 -11.52 -12.37
CA ILE A 251 6.12 -11.12 -11.48
C ILE A 251 5.13 -10.28 -12.28
N THR A 252 3.85 -10.63 -12.19
CA THR A 252 2.75 -9.97 -12.90
C THR A 252 1.64 -9.64 -11.90
N CYS A 253 0.91 -8.57 -12.17
CA CYS A 253 -0.24 -8.16 -11.37
C CYS A 253 -1.53 -8.32 -12.18
N ALA A 254 -2.55 -8.94 -11.58
CA ALA A 254 -3.89 -9.04 -12.15
C ALA A 254 -4.92 -8.42 -11.20
N LEU A 255 -6.07 -8.03 -11.74
CA LEU A 255 -7.22 -7.56 -10.97
C LEU A 255 -8.38 -8.54 -11.16
N ILE A 256 -8.84 -9.14 -10.07
CA ILE A 256 -9.74 -10.31 -10.09
C ILE A 256 -10.93 -10.02 -9.16
N PRO A 257 -12.19 -10.09 -9.63
CA PRO A 257 -13.36 -10.10 -8.76
C PRO A 257 -13.28 -11.23 -7.74
N THR A 258 -13.66 -10.96 -6.49
CA THR A 258 -13.53 -11.95 -5.41
C THR A 258 -14.63 -13.01 -5.43
N ASP A 259 -15.70 -12.80 -6.19
CA ASP A 259 -16.76 -13.76 -6.48
C ASP A 259 -16.44 -14.67 -7.68
N HIS A 260 -15.30 -14.46 -8.35
CA HIS A 260 -14.87 -15.26 -9.49
C HIS A 260 -14.66 -16.74 -9.09
N PRO A 261 -15.10 -17.72 -9.90
CA PRO A 261 -15.02 -19.14 -9.54
C PRO A 261 -13.62 -19.59 -9.13
N GLY A 262 -13.54 -20.26 -7.98
CA GLY A 262 -12.31 -20.79 -7.40
C GLY A 262 -11.52 -19.81 -6.52
N VAL A 263 -11.93 -18.54 -6.44
CA VAL A 263 -11.46 -17.62 -5.40
C VAL A 263 -12.10 -17.99 -4.06
N VAL A 264 -11.28 -18.11 -3.02
CA VAL A 264 -11.72 -18.44 -1.66
C VAL A 264 -11.20 -17.39 -0.69
N ILE A 265 -12.11 -16.58 -0.15
CA ILE A 265 -11.83 -15.75 1.03
C ILE A 265 -11.84 -16.67 2.25
N GLY A 266 -10.70 -16.76 2.92
CA GLY A 266 -10.54 -17.63 4.08
C GLY A 266 -10.81 -16.91 5.40
N GLU A 267 -10.22 -17.44 6.47
CA GLU A 267 -10.44 -16.91 7.81
C GLU A 267 -9.96 -15.47 7.96
N ARG A 268 -10.76 -14.69 8.71
CA ARG A 268 -10.37 -13.36 9.18
C ARG A 268 -9.35 -13.48 10.30
N HIS A 269 -8.25 -12.75 10.19
CA HIS A 269 -7.24 -12.66 11.24
C HIS A 269 -7.67 -11.70 12.35
N ASP A 270 -7.08 -11.90 13.53
CA ASP A 270 -7.10 -10.97 14.66
C ASP A 270 -5.69 -10.39 14.94
N PRO A 271 -5.21 -9.42 14.12
CA PRO A 271 -3.88 -8.84 14.29
C PRO A 271 -3.86 -7.86 15.46
N LEU A 272 -3.13 -8.21 16.53
CA LEU A 272 -2.95 -7.37 17.71
C LEU A 272 -4.27 -6.93 18.37
N HIS A 273 -5.32 -7.75 18.27
CA HIS A 273 -6.65 -7.39 18.74
C HIS A 273 -7.26 -6.17 18.07
N LEU A 274 -6.77 -5.73 16.91
CA LEU A 274 -7.38 -4.65 16.14
C LEU A 274 -8.55 -5.17 15.29
N ALA A 275 -9.49 -4.28 14.98
CA ALA A 275 -10.75 -4.62 14.34
C ALA A 275 -10.79 -4.32 12.83
N PHE A 276 -9.68 -3.91 12.22
CA PHE A 276 -9.66 -3.75 10.76
C PHE A 276 -9.84 -5.10 10.06
N MET A 277 -10.45 -5.09 8.88
CA MET A 277 -10.63 -6.30 8.08
C MET A 277 -9.27 -6.78 7.57
N ASN A 278 -8.90 -8.00 7.91
CA ASN A 278 -7.66 -8.63 7.47
C ASN A 278 -7.87 -10.13 7.44
N GLY A 279 -7.40 -10.82 6.40
CA GLY A 279 -7.65 -12.24 6.27
C GLY A 279 -6.72 -12.94 5.30
N THR A 280 -7.11 -14.16 4.97
CA THR A 280 -6.48 -14.98 3.93
C THR A 280 -7.32 -14.96 2.67
N ILE A 281 -6.66 -15.11 1.52
CA ILE A 281 -7.33 -15.31 0.23
C ILE A 281 -6.52 -16.33 -0.57
N GLN A 282 -7.22 -17.30 -1.15
CA GLN A 282 -6.61 -18.46 -1.80
C GLN A 282 -7.32 -18.74 -3.12
N GLY A 283 -6.63 -19.43 -4.00
CA GLY A 283 -7.21 -19.91 -5.24
C GLY A 283 -6.37 -21.03 -5.81
N LYS A 284 -7.07 -21.99 -6.40
CA LYS A 284 -6.46 -23.16 -7.03
C LYS A 284 -7.07 -23.36 -8.41
N ASP A 285 -6.20 -23.45 -9.41
CA ASP A 285 -6.56 -23.66 -10.81
C ASP A 285 -7.57 -22.65 -11.37
N VAL A 286 -7.51 -21.41 -10.88
CA VAL A 286 -8.43 -20.32 -11.27
C VAL A 286 -8.00 -19.74 -12.61
N PHE A 287 -8.85 -19.83 -13.62
CA PHE A 287 -8.59 -19.22 -14.92
C PHE A 287 -9.04 -17.76 -14.97
N ILE A 288 -8.20 -16.87 -15.49
CA ILE A 288 -8.56 -15.48 -15.80
C ILE A 288 -8.18 -15.13 -17.24
N PRO A 289 -8.98 -14.29 -17.94
CA PRO A 289 -8.62 -13.81 -19.27
C PRO A 289 -7.42 -12.83 -19.19
N MET A 290 -6.67 -12.70 -20.28
CA MET A 290 -5.47 -11.85 -20.31
C MET A 290 -5.76 -10.37 -20.01
N ASP A 291 -6.96 -9.89 -20.35
CA ASP A 291 -7.40 -8.49 -20.12
C ASP A 291 -7.53 -8.12 -18.64
N TRP A 292 -7.48 -9.10 -17.74
CA TRP A 292 -7.47 -8.85 -16.29
C TRP A 292 -6.06 -8.57 -15.75
N LEU A 293 -5.01 -8.77 -16.55
CA LEU A 293 -3.69 -8.26 -16.21
C LEU A 293 -3.72 -6.74 -16.16
N ILE A 294 -3.19 -6.13 -15.11
CA ILE A 294 -3.11 -4.68 -15.01
C ILE A 294 -2.19 -4.17 -16.13
N GLY A 295 -2.74 -3.34 -17.03
CA GLY A 295 -2.05 -2.88 -18.23
C GLY A 295 -2.08 -3.86 -19.42
N GLY A 296 -2.78 -4.99 -19.29
CA GLY A 296 -2.93 -6.00 -20.33
C GLY A 296 -1.68 -6.86 -20.55
N ALA A 297 -1.68 -7.60 -21.66
CA ALA A 297 -0.58 -8.51 -22.03
C ALA A 297 0.79 -7.80 -22.13
N ASP A 298 0.81 -6.53 -22.54
CA ASP A 298 2.02 -5.70 -22.67
C ASP A 298 2.75 -5.49 -21.34
N TYR A 299 2.06 -5.68 -20.22
CA TYR A 299 2.60 -5.56 -18.87
C TYR A 299 2.86 -6.89 -18.17
N ALA A 300 2.69 -8.01 -18.87
CA ALA A 300 3.12 -9.31 -18.39
C ALA A 300 4.63 -9.28 -18.01
N GLY A 301 4.94 -9.73 -16.79
CA GLY A 301 6.30 -9.74 -16.24
C GLY A 301 6.82 -8.40 -15.71
N LYS A 302 6.07 -7.30 -15.87
CA LYS A 302 6.45 -5.96 -15.38
C LYS A 302 5.86 -5.63 -14.00
N GLY A 303 5.19 -6.59 -13.36
CA GLY A 303 4.52 -6.40 -12.08
C GLY A 303 5.49 -6.06 -10.94
N TRP A 304 6.73 -6.56 -10.95
CA TRP A 304 7.70 -6.20 -9.91
C TRP A 304 8.00 -4.70 -9.89
N ARG A 305 8.22 -4.10 -11.07
CA ARG A 305 8.39 -2.65 -11.20
C ARG A 305 7.19 -1.88 -10.66
N MET A 306 5.97 -2.28 -11.05
CA MET A 306 4.74 -1.65 -10.54
C MET A 306 4.66 -1.70 -9.01
N LEU A 307 4.98 -2.86 -8.43
CA LEU A 307 4.94 -3.07 -6.98
C LEU A 307 5.94 -2.16 -6.28
N VAL A 308 7.18 -2.07 -6.76
CA VAL A 308 8.20 -1.24 -6.11
C VAL A 308 7.85 0.25 -6.21
N GLU A 309 7.40 0.72 -7.38
CA GLU A 309 6.98 2.10 -7.57
C GLU A 309 5.79 2.47 -6.67
N CYS A 310 4.72 1.67 -6.63
CA CYS A 310 3.54 1.97 -5.80
C CYS A 310 3.74 1.69 -4.29
N LEU A 311 4.58 0.72 -3.90
CA LEU A 311 4.93 0.47 -2.49
C LEU A 311 5.64 1.66 -1.85
N SER A 312 6.37 2.45 -2.65
CA SER A 312 7.09 3.62 -2.17
C SER A 312 6.15 4.66 -1.54
N ALA A 313 4.97 4.89 -2.13
CA ALA A 313 3.97 5.83 -1.61
C ALA A 313 3.42 5.39 -0.24
N GLY A 314 3.05 4.11 -0.10
CA GLY A 314 2.60 3.57 1.18
C GLY A 314 3.65 3.67 2.29
N ARG A 315 4.92 3.41 1.95
CA ARG A 315 6.06 3.51 2.87
C ARG A 315 6.45 4.96 3.19
N GLY A 316 6.32 5.87 2.24
CA GLY A 316 6.76 7.26 2.38
C GLY A 316 5.71 8.19 3.00
N ILE A 317 4.43 7.83 2.92
CA ILE A 317 3.32 8.72 3.31
C ILE A 317 2.51 8.11 4.46
N SER A 318 1.98 6.91 4.22
CA SER A 318 0.92 6.30 5.00
C SER A 318 1.42 5.63 6.30
N LEU A 319 2.44 4.78 6.20
CA LEU A 319 3.02 4.13 7.40
C LEU A 319 3.67 5.13 8.37
N PRO A 320 4.45 6.14 7.91
CA PRO A 320 5.00 7.16 8.79
C PRO A 320 3.91 8.00 9.46
N ALA A 321 2.82 8.32 8.74
CA ALA A 321 1.67 9.03 9.30
C ALA A 321 1.11 8.31 10.53
N LEU A 322 0.89 7.00 10.45
CA LEU A 322 0.45 6.20 11.60
C LEU A 322 1.46 6.22 12.75
N GLY A 323 2.73 5.97 12.46
CA GLY A 323 3.79 5.95 13.47
C GLY A 323 3.94 7.27 14.20
N THR A 324 3.95 8.39 13.47
CA THR A 324 4.03 9.74 14.01
C THR A 324 2.78 10.09 14.82
N ALA A 325 1.58 9.76 14.34
CA ALA A 325 0.33 10.00 15.07
C ALA A 325 0.32 9.30 16.43
N ILE A 326 0.69 8.01 16.46
CA ILE A 326 0.78 7.24 17.71
C ILE A 326 1.89 7.76 18.62
N GLY A 327 3.03 8.17 18.06
CA GLY A 327 4.10 8.83 18.81
C GLY A 327 3.61 10.10 19.51
N HIS A 328 2.88 10.97 18.80
CA HIS A 328 2.29 12.19 19.37
C HIS A 328 1.23 11.90 20.43
N LEU A 329 0.32 10.95 20.17
CA LEU A 329 -0.72 10.56 21.12
C LEU A 329 -0.11 10.00 22.41
N THR A 330 0.87 9.10 22.27
CA THR A 330 1.60 8.51 23.39
C THR A 330 2.34 9.57 24.19
N ALA A 331 3.05 10.48 23.53
CA ALA A 331 3.75 11.57 24.21
C ALA A 331 2.77 12.48 24.97
N ARG A 332 1.62 12.84 24.39
CA ARG A 332 0.63 13.70 25.06
C ARG A 332 -0.01 13.02 26.25
N THR A 333 -0.47 11.78 26.10
CA THR A 333 -1.13 11.03 27.17
C THR A 333 -0.17 10.68 28.30
N THR A 334 1.04 10.25 27.98
CA THR A 334 2.06 9.91 29.00
C THR A 334 2.72 11.13 29.63
N ALA A 335 2.77 12.31 28.97
CA ALA A 335 3.26 13.54 29.60
C ALA A 335 2.20 14.24 30.47
N LEU A 336 0.90 14.11 30.16
CA LEU A 336 -0.19 14.64 30.97
C LEU A 336 -0.44 13.81 32.24
N THR A 337 -0.26 12.49 32.17
CA THR A 337 -0.45 11.59 33.31
C THR A 337 0.43 11.93 34.54
N PRO A 338 1.73 12.24 34.43
CA PRO A 338 2.55 12.67 35.56
C PRO A 338 2.21 14.09 36.05
N MET A 339 1.59 14.97 35.25
CA MET A 339 1.11 16.27 35.76
C MET A 339 -0.08 16.10 36.71
N PHE A 340 -1.03 15.21 36.38
CA PHE A 340 -2.16 14.91 37.27
C PHE A 340 -1.76 13.98 38.42
N ALA A 341 -0.94 12.97 38.16
CA ALA A 341 -0.43 12.05 39.19
C ALA A 341 0.51 12.75 40.17
N SER A 342 1.29 13.77 39.76
CA SER A 342 2.10 14.56 40.69
C SER A 342 1.23 15.26 41.75
N SER A 343 0.04 15.77 41.39
CA SER A 343 -0.86 16.36 42.37
C SER A 343 -1.47 15.34 43.34
N LEU A 344 -1.75 14.12 42.89
CA LEU A 344 -2.33 13.05 43.71
C LEU A 344 -1.27 12.37 44.58
N VAL A 345 -0.07 12.14 44.04
CA VAL A 345 1.09 11.60 44.74
C VAL A 345 1.62 12.60 45.77
N CYS A 346 1.71 13.89 45.45
CA CYS A 346 2.06 14.92 46.43
C CYS A 346 1.00 15.01 47.56
N ARG A 347 -0.30 14.88 47.26
CA ARG A 347 -1.34 14.86 48.30
C ARG A 347 -1.29 13.60 49.17
N LEU A 348 -0.99 12.43 48.59
CA LEU A 348 -0.84 11.17 49.32
C LEU A 348 0.44 11.10 50.17
N VAL A 349 1.50 11.80 49.76
CA VAL A 349 2.75 11.93 50.53
C VAL A 349 2.62 12.99 51.63
N SER A 350 1.89 14.10 51.38
CA SER A 350 1.65 15.13 52.38
C SER A 350 0.56 14.77 53.41
N SER A 351 -0.26 13.75 53.19
CA SER A 351 -1.26 13.28 54.18
C SER A 351 -0.72 12.24 55.17
N LYS A 352 0.61 12.01 55.18
CA LYS A 352 1.32 11.10 56.09
C LYS A 352 2.50 11.76 56.81
N VAL A 353 2.48 13.09 56.96
CA VAL A 353 3.38 13.83 57.85
C VAL A 353 2.56 14.56 58.90
#